data_AF-A0A7R7AGV6-F1
#
_entry.id   AF-A0A7R7AGV6-F1
#
_cell.length_a   1.000
_cell.length_b   1.000
_cell.length_c   1.000
_cell.angle_alpha   90.00
_cell.angle_beta   90.00
_cell.angle_gamma   90.00
#
_symmetry.space_group_name_H-M   'P 1'
#
loop_
_entity.id
_entity.type
_entity.pdbx_description
1 polymer ?
#
loop_
_entity_poly.entity_id
_entity_poly.type
_entity_poly.pdbx_seq_one_letter_code
_entity_poly.pdbx_strand_id
1 'polypeptide(L)'
;MMSDDLSEVSVNISKNERLGLWANQEQAILLKRIEVKAQLKDFLAEVSVSQTFLNTENKCDDADFTFLLPTGAVLLSFIFWSEASVWIRKLR
;
A
#
# COMPACT_ATOMS: atom_id res chain seq x y z
N MET A 1 -10.78 15.68 -32.48
CA MET A 1 -11.25 14.89 -31.31
C MET A 1 -10.06 14.08 -30.85
N MET A 2 -9.38 14.49 -29.78
CA MET A 2 -8.32 13.68 -29.16
C MET A 2 -9.00 12.72 -28.20
N SER A 3 -8.85 11.42 -28.44
CA SER A 3 -9.21 10.36 -27.54
C SER A 3 -8.14 10.29 -26.45
N ASP A 4 -8.50 10.63 -25.21
CA ASP A 4 -7.63 10.43 -24.06
C ASP A 4 -7.49 8.91 -23.84
N ASP A 5 -6.37 8.35 -24.30
CA ASP A 5 -5.95 7.00 -23.96
C ASP A 5 -5.66 6.95 -22.47
N LEU A 6 -6.61 6.41 -21.69
CA LEU A 6 -6.38 6.01 -20.32
C LEU A 6 -5.43 4.81 -20.35
N SER A 7 -4.13 5.07 -20.32
CA SER A 7 -3.10 4.03 -20.23
C SER A 7 -3.32 3.21 -18.96
N GLU A 8 -3.76 1.97 -19.13
CA GLU A 8 -3.89 0.99 -18.06
C GLU A 8 -2.51 0.68 -17.49
N VAL A 9 -2.21 1.20 -16.30
CA VAL A 9 -0.96 0.91 -15.59
C VAL A 9 -1.12 -0.46 -14.92
N SER A 10 -0.69 -1.49 -15.63
CA SER A 10 -0.62 -2.86 -15.10
C SER A 10 0.70 -3.05 -14.35
N VAL A 11 0.62 -3.26 -13.03
CA VAL A 11 1.80 -3.57 -12.21
C VAL A 11 2.01 -5.08 -12.21
N ASN A 12 3.14 -5.51 -12.76
CA ASN A 12 3.49 -6.92 -12.87
C ASN A 12 4.10 -7.39 -11.54
N ILE A 13 3.24 -7.84 -10.62
CA ILE A 13 3.68 -8.34 -9.31
C ILE A 13 4.35 -9.70 -9.52
N SER A 14 5.63 -9.81 -9.18
CA SER A 14 6.31 -11.10 -9.22
C SER A 14 5.59 -12.07 -8.27
N LYS A 15 5.47 -13.33 -8.64
CA LYS A 15 4.64 -14.35 -7.94
C LYS A 15 5.01 -14.57 -6.45
N ASN A 16 6.08 -13.93 -5.96
CA ASN A 16 6.62 -14.03 -4.61
C ASN A 16 6.55 -12.72 -3.79
N GLU A 17 6.04 -11.61 -4.35
CA GLU A 17 5.94 -10.35 -3.60
C GLU A 17 4.66 -10.30 -2.76
N ARG A 18 4.85 -10.36 -1.45
CA ARG A 18 3.79 -10.28 -0.44
C ARG A 18 3.41 -8.82 -0.22
N LEU A 19 2.26 -8.39 -0.74
CA LEU A 19 1.73 -7.04 -0.55
C LEU A 19 0.79 -6.94 0.66
N GLY A 20 0.69 -5.76 1.24
CA GLY A 20 -0.09 -5.50 2.44
C GLY A 20 0.69 -5.78 3.72
N LEU A 21 -0.03 -6.08 4.80
CA LEU A 21 0.54 -6.32 6.12
C LEU A 21 0.61 -7.82 6.41
N TRP A 22 1.79 -8.32 6.79
CA TRP A 22 2.04 -9.74 7.06
C TRP A 22 2.70 -9.95 8.42
N ALA A 23 2.14 -10.81 9.25
CA ALA A 23 2.73 -11.24 10.52
C ALA A 23 3.77 -12.35 10.28
N ASN A 24 4.91 -12.26 10.96
CA ASN A 24 5.98 -13.28 11.00
C ASN A 24 6.40 -13.81 9.62
N GLN A 25 6.24 -13.01 8.56
CA GLN A 25 6.51 -13.41 7.17
C GLN A 25 5.76 -14.68 6.71
N GLU A 26 4.61 -15.01 7.30
CA GLU A 26 3.87 -16.23 6.95
C GLU A 26 2.38 -15.98 6.77
N GLN A 27 1.82 -15.06 7.56
CA GLN A 27 0.37 -14.85 7.63
C GLN A 27 -0.01 -13.44 7.24
N ALA A 28 -0.93 -13.29 6.27
CA ALA A 28 -1.51 -12.00 5.94
C ALA A 28 -2.44 -11.53 7.06
N ILE A 29 -2.26 -10.30 7.55
CA ILE A 29 -3.18 -9.68 8.50
C ILE A 29 -4.40 -9.16 7.75
N LEU A 30 -5.59 -9.37 8.30
CA LEU A 30 -6.85 -9.05 7.64
C LEU A 30 -6.99 -7.54 7.40
N LEU A 31 -7.19 -7.18 6.13
CA LEU A 31 -7.50 -5.81 5.73
C LEU A 31 -8.97 -5.51 5.99
N LYS A 32 -9.24 -4.60 6.92
CA LYS A 32 -10.60 -4.19 7.32
C LYS A 32 -11.14 -3.05 6.45
N ARG A 33 -10.28 -2.09 6.10
CA ARG A 33 -10.70 -0.89 5.35
C ARG A 33 -9.59 -0.39 4.45
N ILE A 34 -9.99 0.10 3.27
CA ILE A 34 -9.15 0.91 2.40
C ILE A 34 -9.92 2.20 2.09
N GLU A 35 -9.24 3.33 2.20
CA GLU A 35 -9.72 4.61 1.71
C GLU A 35 -8.69 5.16 0.73
N VAL A 36 -9.16 5.52 -0.46
CA VAL A 36 -8.33 6.14 -1.50
C VAL A 36 -8.89 7.52 -1.79
N LYS A 37 -8.03 8.53 -1.72
CA LYS A 37 -8.33 9.90 -2.13
C LYS A 37 -7.32 10.30 -3.19
N ALA A 38 -7.81 10.77 -4.34
CA ALA A 38 -6.97 11.31 -5.39
C ALA A 38 -7.37 12.77 -5.63
N GLN A 39 -6.37 13.65 -5.68
CA GLN A 39 -6.55 15.05 -6.04
C GLN A 39 -5.66 15.36 -7.23
N LEU A 40 -6.25 15.91 -8.29
CA LEU A 40 -5.47 16.43 -9.41
C LEU A 40 -5.22 17.91 -9.18
N LYS A 41 -3.95 18.31 -9.33
CA LYS A 41 -3.53 19.70 -9.34
C LYS A 41 -2.61 19.92 -10.53
N ASP A 42 -3.06 20.72 -11.48
CA ASP A 42 -2.40 20.94 -12.77
C ASP A 42 -2.11 19.61 -13.48
N PHE A 43 -0.83 19.26 -13.62
CA PHE A 43 -0.36 18.03 -14.26
C PHE A 43 0.06 16.94 -13.27
N LEU A 44 -0.18 17.13 -11.97
CA LEU A 44 0.20 16.19 -10.92
C LEU A 44 -1.04 15.60 -10.25
N ALA A 45 -1.00 14.30 -10.00
CA ALA A 45 -1.99 13.60 -9.18
C ALA A 45 -1.37 13.28 -7.82
N GLU A 46 -1.97 13.82 -6.76
CA GLU A 46 -1.66 13.41 -5.39
C GLU A 46 -2.65 12.31 -4.98
N VAL A 47 -2.11 11.13 -4.64
CA VAL A 47 -2.91 9.99 -4.21
C VAL A 47 -2.57 9.66 -2.77
N SER A 48 -3.58 9.74 -1.91
CA SER A 48 -3.53 9.32 -0.51
C SER A 48 -4.26 8.00 -0.34
N VAL A 49 -3.56 7.01 0.21
CA VAL A 49 -4.12 5.69 0.51
C VAL A 49 -4.01 5.46 2.01
N SER A 50 -5.16 5.21 2.65
CA SER A 50 -5.22 4.81 4.06
C SER A 50 -5.74 3.38 4.14
N GLN A 51 -5.02 2.53 4.86
CA GLN A 51 -5.38 1.13 5.07
C GLN A 51 -5.51 0.85 6.56
N THR A 52 -6.57 0.15 6.96
CA THR A 52 -6.78 -0.30 8.34
C THR A 52 -6.81 -1.81 8.37
N PHE A 53 -5.94 -2.38 9.20
CA PHE A 53 -5.83 -3.81 9.41
C PHE A 53 -6.43 -4.20 10.75
N LEU A 54 -6.98 -5.41 10.84
CA LEU A 54 -7.50 -5.99 12.07
C LEU A 54 -6.65 -7.19 12.43
N ASN A 55 -5.90 -7.08 13.53
CA ASN A 55 -5.29 -8.25 14.15
C ASN A 55 -6.35 -8.96 15.00
N THR A 56 -6.80 -10.13 14.55
CA THR A 56 -7.75 -10.97 15.30
C THR A 56 -7.04 -11.90 16.28
N GLU A 57 -5.73 -12.01 16.19
CA GLU A 57 -4.92 -12.83 17.09
C GLU A 57 -4.46 -11.96 18.25
N ASN A 58 -4.62 -12.45 19.47
CA ASN A 58 -4.25 -11.72 20.68
C ASN A 58 -2.72 -11.75 20.96
N LYS A 59 -1.93 -11.87 19.89
CA LYS A 59 -0.48 -11.93 19.90
C LYS A 59 0.08 -10.68 19.25
N CYS A 60 1.11 -10.13 19.88
CA CYS A 60 1.87 -9.01 19.38
C CYS A 60 3.00 -9.58 18.52
N ASP A 61 2.69 -9.88 17.27
CA ASP A 61 3.66 -10.41 16.31
C ASP A 61 4.33 -9.27 15.55
N ASP A 62 5.62 -9.44 15.23
CA ASP A 62 6.32 -8.57 14.30
C ASP A 62 5.64 -8.66 12.92
N ALA A 63 5.35 -7.51 12.31
CA ALA A 63 4.73 -7.46 11.00
C ALA A 63 5.56 -6.69 9.97
N ASP A 64 5.53 -7.16 8.72
CA ASP A 64 6.10 -6.48 7.55
C ASP A 64 4.95 -5.85 6.74
N PHE A 65 4.97 -4.52 6.55
CA PHE A 65 4.09 -3.81 5.62
C PHE A 65 4.79 -3.56 4.30
N THR A 66 4.18 -4.00 3.21
CA THR A 66 4.74 -3.91 1.87
C THR A 66 3.74 -3.31 0.89
N PHE A 67 4.17 -2.33 0.10
CA PHE A 67 3.34 -1.68 -0.91
C PHE A 67 4.13 -1.43 -2.20
N LEU A 68 3.39 -1.34 -3.30
CA LEU A 68 3.92 -0.96 -4.60
C LEU A 68 3.84 0.56 -4.74
N LEU A 69 4.93 1.16 -5.21
CA LEU A 69 4.93 2.54 -5.67
C LEU A 69 4.94 2.54 -7.21
N PRO A 70 3.90 3.07 -7.88
CA PRO A 70 3.87 3.12 -9.34
C PRO A 70 5.12 3.80 -9.93
N THR A 71 5.54 3.34 -11.11
CA THR A 71 6.66 3.95 -11.83
C THR A 71 6.36 5.42 -12.12
N GLY A 72 7.28 6.31 -11.76
CA GLY A 72 7.10 7.76 -11.89
C GLY A 72 6.39 8.44 -10.72
N ALA A 73 5.83 7.68 -9.77
CA ALA A 73 5.30 8.24 -8.53
C ALA A 73 6.40 8.47 -7.49
N VAL A 74 6.21 9.48 -6.64
CA VAL A 74 7.10 9.78 -5.50
C VAL A 74 6.30 9.66 -4.22
N LEU A 75 6.86 8.99 -3.22
CA LEU A 75 6.26 8.90 -1.89
C LEU A 75 6.49 10.23 -1.16
N LEU A 76 5.40 10.98 -0.93
CA LEU A 76 5.47 12.27 -0.25
C LEU A 76 5.44 12.13 1.27
N SER A 77 4.54 11.29 1.78
CA SER A 77 4.40 11.02 3.21
C SER A 77 4.01 9.57 3.44
N PHE A 78 4.44 9.04 4.58
CA PHE A 78 4.02 7.74 5.08
C PHE A 78 3.76 7.88 6.57
N ILE A 79 2.53 7.62 6.98
CA ILE A 79 2.10 7.74 8.37
C ILE A 79 1.58 6.38 8.80
N PHE A 80 2.10 5.90 9.92
CA PHE A 80 1.74 4.62 10.49
C PHE A 80 1.36 4.79 11.95
N TRP A 81 0.23 4.18 12.32
CA TRP A 81 -0.29 4.16 13.68
C TRP A 81 -0.59 2.73 14.07
N SER A 82 -0.02 2.29 15.18
CA SER A 82 -0.19 0.95 15.71
C SER A 82 0.13 0.93 17.19
N GLU A 83 -0.50 0.00 17.89
CA GLU A 83 -0.15 -0.36 19.27
C GLU A 83 0.99 -1.40 19.31
N ALA A 84 1.36 -1.97 18.16
CA ALA A 84 2.41 -2.96 17.94
C ALA A 84 3.52 -2.46 17.01
N SER A 85 4.69 -3.10 17.07
CA SER A 85 5.85 -2.82 16.20
C SER A 85 5.65 -3.35 14.78
N VAL A 86 5.94 -2.53 13.76
CA VAL A 86 5.83 -2.91 12.33
C VAL A 86 7.03 -2.41 11.54
N TRP A 87 7.58 -3.29 10.72
CA TRP A 87 8.64 -3.01 9.76
C TRP A 87 8.03 -2.65 8.40
N ILE A 88 8.55 -1.61 7.75
CA ILE A 88 7.98 -1.10 6.49
C ILE A 88 8.98 -1.29 5.37
N ARG A 89 8.57 -1.96 4.30
CA ARG A 89 9.40 -2.23 3.12
C ARG A 89 8.75 -1.66 1.87
N LYS A 90 9.50 -0.85 1.12
CA LYS A 90 9.10 -0.35 -0.19
C LYS A 90 9.62 -1.30 -1.27
N LEU A 91 8.75 -1.79 -2.13
CA LEU A 91 9.14 -2.49 -3.36
C LEU A 91 9.28 -1.49 -4.51
N ARG A 92 10.21 -1.75 -5.42
CA ARG A 92 10.48 -0.93 -6.61
C ARG A 92 9.95 -1.63 -7.85
#